data_AF-A0A540R3V7-F1
#
_entry.id   AF-A0A540R3V7-F1
#
_cell.length_a   1.000
_cell.length_b   1.000
_cell.length_c   1.000
_cell.angle_alpha   90.00
_cell.angle_beta   90.00
_cell.angle_gamma   90.00
#
_symmetry.space_group_name_H-M   'P 1'
#
loop_
_entity.id
_entity.type
_entity.pdbx_description
1 polymer ?
#
loop_
_entity_poly.entity_id
_entity_poly.type
_entity_poly.pdbx_seq_one_letter_code
_entity_poly.pdbx_strand_id
1 'polypeptide(L)'
;MNNDEVFDIEQESVAHPVPTEDAEEEESEEKRTGWHWVIPVVLVAALVFAPWIISVLVPANAAGWTVVAAYLVLTAVLSFVDARGFRPSWTLPILVGVATWVASRMYFNDGAWIYIPIFMVVAWGLGKLGGRGTR
;
A
#
# COMPACT_ATOMS: atom_id res chain seq x y z
N MET A 1 -17.66 -73.37 -31.32
CA MET A 1 -17.51 -72.03 -31.90
C MET A 1 -18.31 -71.09 -31.02
N ASN A 2 -17.63 -70.32 -30.17
CA ASN A 2 -18.19 -69.08 -29.62
C ASN A 2 -17.06 -68.06 -29.63
N ASN A 3 -17.25 -67.05 -30.47
CA ASN A 3 -16.45 -65.83 -30.51
C ASN A 3 -17.03 -64.92 -29.43
N ASP A 4 -16.34 -64.78 -28.31
CA ASP A 4 -16.60 -63.67 -27.38
C ASP A 4 -15.39 -62.76 -27.46
N GLU A 5 -15.49 -61.87 -28.45
CA GLU A 5 -14.57 -60.78 -28.71
C GLU A 5 -14.51 -59.88 -27.46
N VAL A 6 -13.30 -59.83 -26.92
CA VAL A 6 -12.69 -58.62 -26.37
C VAL A 6 -13.18 -57.42 -27.18
N PHE A 7 -13.92 -56.49 -26.57
CA PHE A 7 -13.76 -55.03 -26.69
C PHE A 7 -14.85 -54.28 -25.91
N ASP A 8 -14.36 -53.29 -25.15
CA ASP A 8 -15.00 -52.04 -24.75
C ASP A 8 -16.20 -52.06 -23.79
N ILE A 9 -15.96 -51.64 -22.54
CA ILE A 9 -16.27 -50.28 -22.03
C ILE A 9 -15.87 -50.29 -20.53
N GLU A 10 -14.60 -50.07 -20.24
CA GLU A 10 -14.17 -49.51 -18.96
C GLU A 10 -13.23 -48.35 -19.29
N GLN A 11 -13.80 -47.14 -19.40
CA GLN A 11 -13.21 -45.85 -19.03
C GLN A 11 -13.98 -44.70 -19.70
N GLU A 12 -15.25 -44.56 -19.35
CA GLU A 12 -15.92 -43.26 -19.45
C GLU A 12 -16.84 -43.08 -18.25
N SER A 13 -16.23 -42.79 -17.10
CA SER A 13 -16.89 -42.03 -16.05
C SER A 13 -15.98 -40.89 -15.69
N VAL A 14 -16.29 -39.79 -16.36
CA VAL A 14 -15.78 -38.44 -16.14
C VAL A 14 -15.87 -38.11 -14.64
N ALA A 15 -14.75 -38.23 -13.95
CA ALA A 15 -14.42 -37.30 -12.89
C ALA A 15 -13.31 -36.41 -13.46
N HIS A 16 -13.73 -35.32 -14.12
CA HIS A 16 -12.84 -34.17 -14.20
C HIS A 16 -12.28 -33.94 -12.80
N PRO A 17 -10.95 -33.78 -12.62
CA PRO A 17 -10.47 -33.18 -11.39
C PRO A 17 -11.23 -31.87 -11.28
N VAL A 18 -12.04 -31.71 -10.23
CA VAL A 18 -12.62 -30.42 -9.89
C VAL A 18 -11.43 -29.47 -9.88
N PRO A 19 -11.33 -28.51 -10.82
CA PRO A 19 -10.42 -27.41 -10.63
C PRO A 19 -11.04 -26.70 -9.43
N THR A 20 -10.46 -26.90 -8.26
CA THR A 20 -10.64 -25.93 -7.18
C THR A 20 -10.08 -24.63 -7.76
N GLU A 21 -11.00 -23.84 -8.33
CA GLU A 21 -11.03 -22.39 -8.10
C GLU A 21 -10.59 -22.17 -6.63
N ASP A 22 -9.78 -21.15 -6.40
CA ASP A 22 -9.31 -20.74 -5.07
C ASP A 22 -8.03 -21.42 -4.57
N ALA A 23 -7.18 -21.94 -5.46
CA ALA A 23 -5.74 -21.79 -5.25
C ALA A 23 -5.34 -20.32 -5.52
N GLU A 24 -6.01 -19.38 -4.84
CA GLU A 24 -5.38 -18.11 -4.54
C GLU A 24 -4.17 -18.49 -3.70
N GLU A 25 -2.99 -18.46 -4.32
CA GLU A 25 -1.78 -18.20 -3.59
C GLU A 25 -2.04 -16.88 -2.86
N GLU A 26 -2.61 -16.96 -1.65
CA GLU A 26 -2.44 -15.94 -0.64
C GLU A 26 -0.92 -15.88 -0.46
N GLU A 27 -0.25 -15.07 -1.29
CA GLU A 27 1.07 -14.54 -0.99
C GLU A 27 0.95 -14.15 0.46
N SER A 28 1.61 -14.90 1.35
CA SER A 28 1.49 -14.69 2.78
C SER A 28 2.00 -13.28 3.04
N GLU A 29 1.08 -12.30 3.04
CA GLU A 29 1.41 -10.91 3.24
C GLU A 29 2.08 -10.87 4.61
N GLU A 30 3.35 -10.46 4.62
CA GLU A 30 4.14 -10.43 5.84
C GLU A 30 3.42 -9.51 6.84
N LYS A 31 2.72 -10.14 7.79
CA LYS A 31 1.81 -9.43 8.68
C LYS A 31 2.61 -8.58 9.65
N ARG A 32 2.46 -7.26 9.55
CA ARG A 32 3.10 -6.29 10.47
C ARG A 32 2.65 -6.55 11.90
N THR A 33 3.57 -6.95 12.78
CA THR A 33 3.31 -7.20 14.21
C THR A 33 4.08 -6.23 15.10
N GLY A 34 3.43 -5.70 16.15
CA GLY A 34 4.07 -4.90 17.21
C GLY A 34 4.84 -3.66 16.69
N TRP A 35 6.16 -3.64 16.94
CA TRP A 35 7.08 -2.54 16.65
C TRP A 35 7.13 -2.10 15.18
N HIS A 36 6.72 -2.98 14.26
CA HIS A 36 6.70 -2.70 12.84
C HIS A 36 5.67 -1.63 12.43
N TRP A 37 4.73 -1.29 13.32
CA TRP A 37 3.77 -0.21 13.10
C TRP A 37 4.31 1.18 13.42
N VAL A 38 5.50 1.31 14.00
CA VAL A 38 6.05 2.62 14.38
C VAL A 38 6.17 3.55 13.18
N ILE A 39 6.76 3.11 12.06
CA ILE A 39 6.93 3.97 10.89
C ILE A 39 5.58 4.40 10.29
N PRO A 40 4.63 3.48 10.03
CA PRO A 40 3.30 3.87 9.56
C PRO A 40 2.57 4.85 10.50
N VAL A 41 2.61 4.59 11.81
CA VAL A 41 1.95 5.44 12.80
C VAL A 41 2.59 6.82 12.86
N VAL A 42 3.92 6.90 12.86
CA VAL A 42 4.66 8.17 12.84
C VAL A 42 4.36 8.94 11.56
N LEU A 43 4.34 8.28 10.40
CA LEU A 43 3.99 8.92 9.12
C LEU A 43 2.58 9.50 9.15
N VAL A 44 1.59 8.72 9.57
CA VAL A 44 0.19 9.17 9.68
C VAL A 44 0.08 10.36 10.63
N ALA A 45 0.66 10.26 11.83
CA ALA A 45 0.64 11.35 12.80
C ALA A 45 1.32 12.61 12.25
N ALA A 46 2.50 12.46 11.61
CA ALA A 46 3.22 13.58 11.02
C ALA A 46 2.40 14.25 9.91
N LEU A 47 1.77 13.48 9.01
CA LEU A 47 0.91 14.04 7.97
C LEU A 47 -0.32 14.72 8.56
N VAL A 48 -0.96 14.16 9.58
CA VAL A 48 -2.15 14.78 10.18
C VAL A 48 -1.81 16.07 10.94
N PHE A 49 -0.70 16.11 11.66
CA PHE A 49 -0.38 17.25 12.54
C PHE A 49 0.55 18.30 11.92
N ALA A 50 1.30 17.96 10.87
CA ALA A 50 2.20 18.91 10.22
C ALA A 50 1.54 20.22 9.75
N PRO A 51 0.32 20.26 9.21
CA PRO A 51 -0.32 21.53 8.82
C PRO A 51 -0.50 22.48 9.99
N TRP A 52 -0.92 21.95 11.15
CA TRP A 52 -1.09 22.72 12.36
C TRP A 52 0.26 23.21 12.91
N ILE A 53 1.27 22.35 12.95
CA ILE A 53 2.61 22.73 13.40
C ILE A 53 3.20 23.83 12.49
N ILE A 54 3.09 23.66 11.17
CA ILE A 54 3.62 24.59 10.18
C ILE A 54 2.88 25.93 10.22
N SER A 55 1.56 25.94 10.41
CA SER A 55 0.79 27.20 10.48
C SER A 55 1.18 28.08 11.67
N VAL A 56 1.66 27.49 12.76
CA VAL A 56 2.15 28.23 13.94
C VAL A 56 3.58 28.72 13.76
N LEU A 57 4.40 28.04 12.95
CA LEU A 57 5.84 28.30 12.84
C LEU A 57 6.24 29.07 11.58
N VAL A 58 5.40 29.07 10.54
CA VAL A 58 5.73 29.58 9.20
C VAL A 58 4.78 30.71 8.81
N PRO A 59 5.28 31.80 8.21
CA PRO A 59 4.45 32.88 7.69
C PRO A 59 3.34 32.37 6.75
N ALA A 60 2.15 32.97 6.85
CA ALA A 60 0.94 32.51 6.15
C ALA A 60 1.10 32.44 4.62
N ASN A 61 1.91 33.33 4.02
CA ASN A 61 2.19 33.34 2.58
C ASN A 61 3.04 32.16 2.11
N ALA A 62 3.77 31.49 3.00
CA ALA A 62 4.62 30.34 2.69
C ALA A 62 4.04 29.01 3.21
N ALA A 63 3.20 29.04 4.26
CA ALA A 63 2.73 27.85 4.97
C ALA A 63 2.17 26.76 4.05
N GLY A 64 1.32 27.10 3.08
CA GLY A 64 0.72 26.11 2.16
C GLY A 64 1.78 25.33 1.37
N TRP A 65 2.72 26.02 0.74
CA TRP A 65 3.81 25.39 -0.01
C TRP A 65 4.76 24.62 0.90
N THR A 66 5.02 25.13 2.12
CA THR A 66 5.83 24.42 3.11
C THR A 66 5.18 23.10 3.51
N VAL A 67 3.86 23.04 3.67
CA VAL A 67 3.18 21.78 4.00
C VAL A 67 3.29 20.77 2.85
N VAL A 68 3.07 21.19 1.61
CA VAL A 68 3.22 20.30 0.44
C VAL A 68 4.64 19.74 0.36
N ALA A 69 5.66 20.59 0.52
CA ALA A 69 7.05 20.16 0.53
C ALA A 69 7.35 19.20 1.68
N ALA A 70 6.86 19.49 2.89
CA ALA A 70 7.03 18.63 4.05
C ALA A 70 6.37 17.26 3.84
N TYR A 71 5.17 17.20 3.27
CA TYR A 71 4.48 15.95 2.97
C TYR A 71 5.25 15.10 1.96
N LEU A 72 5.79 15.71 0.90
CA LEU A 72 6.64 15.01 -0.06
C LEU A 72 7.85 14.41 0.62
N VAL A 73 8.57 15.19 1.43
CA VAL A 73 9.79 14.73 2.12
C VAL A 73 9.46 13.63 3.13
N LEU A 74 8.46 13.82 3.99
CA LEU A 74 8.05 12.84 5.00
C LEU A 74 7.62 11.53 4.36
N THR A 75 6.75 11.60 3.36
CA THR A 75 6.28 10.44 2.61
C THR A 75 7.46 9.73 1.94
N ALA A 76 8.32 10.48 1.27
CA ALA A 76 9.46 9.90 0.57
C ALA A 76 10.42 9.16 1.51
N VAL A 77 10.83 9.82 2.59
CA VAL A 77 11.79 9.28 3.54
C VAL A 77 11.20 8.07 4.28
N LEU A 78 10.00 8.21 4.85
CA LEU A 78 9.44 7.14 5.67
C LEU A 78 9.00 5.95 4.84
N SER A 79 8.45 6.13 3.63
CA SER A 79 8.14 4.99 2.75
C SER A 79 9.40 4.27 2.26
N PHE A 80 10.49 5.00 2.01
CA PHE A 80 11.77 4.39 1.64
C PHE A 80 12.41 3.61 2.80
N VAL A 81 12.37 4.16 4.02
CA VAL A 81 12.89 3.50 5.23
C VAL A 81 12.06 2.28 5.57
N ASP A 82 10.73 2.38 5.55
CA ASP A 82 9.81 1.27 5.80
C ASP A 82 10.07 0.11 4.84
N ALA A 83 10.24 0.39 3.55
CA ALA A 83 10.49 -0.63 2.55
C ALA A 83 11.88 -1.28 2.61
N ARG A 84 12.81 -0.76 3.41
CA ARG A 84 14.04 -1.49 3.74
C ARG A 84 13.82 -2.56 4.81
N GLY A 85 12.84 -2.37 5.67
CA GLY A 85 12.46 -3.34 6.70
C GLY A 85 11.37 -4.31 6.25
N PHE A 86 10.54 -3.91 5.27
CA PHE A 86 9.36 -4.66 4.83
C PHE A 86 9.27 -4.79 3.32
N ARG A 87 8.60 -5.85 2.86
CA ARG A 87 8.23 -5.95 1.44
C ARG A 87 7.36 -4.77 1.02
N PRO A 88 7.59 -4.19 -0.16
CA PRO A 88 6.74 -3.11 -0.68
C PRO A 88 5.29 -3.57 -0.80
N SER A 89 4.36 -2.88 -0.13
CA SER A 89 2.92 -3.18 -0.13
C SER A 89 2.07 -1.92 -0.33
N TRP A 90 0.77 -2.10 -0.55
CA TRP A 90 -0.19 -1.01 -0.68
C TRP A 90 -0.56 -0.32 0.64
N THR A 91 -0.17 -0.89 1.79
CA THR A 91 -0.53 -0.38 3.11
C THR A 91 -0.09 1.07 3.31
N LEU A 92 1.18 1.40 3.05
CA LEU A 92 1.68 2.75 3.24
C LEU A 92 1.06 3.78 2.27
N PRO A 93 0.98 3.52 0.95
CA PRO A 93 0.28 4.42 0.03
C PRO A 93 -1.15 4.72 0.48
N ILE A 94 -1.91 3.70 0.90
CA ILE A 94 -3.28 3.88 1.37
C ILE A 94 -3.31 4.75 2.64
N LEU A 95 -2.45 4.47 3.63
CA LEU A 95 -2.37 5.25 4.86
C LEU A 95 -2.00 6.71 4.61
N VAL A 96 -1.05 6.98 3.70
CA VAL A 96 -0.70 8.34 3.26
C VAL A 96 -1.91 9.04 2.66
N GLY A 97 -2.66 8.33 1.82
CA GLY A 97 -3.86 8.87 1.20
C GLY A 97 -4.94 9.23 2.23
N VAL A 98 -5.25 8.31 3.14
CA VAL A 98 -6.23 8.51 4.21
C VAL A 98 -5.79 9.64 5.16
N ALA A 99 -4.54 9.64 5.62
CA ALA A 99 -4.02 10.67 6.51
C ALA A 99 -4.07 12.06 5.88
N THR A 100 -3.68 12.17 4.61
CA THR A 100 -3.71 13.44 3.88
C THR A 100 -5.15 13.89 3.63
N TRP A 101 -6.06 12.96 3.35
CA TRP A 101 -7.49 13.26 3.23
C TRP A 101 -8.07 13.79 4.54
N VAL A 102 -7.78 13.15 5.67
CA VAL A 102 -8.18 13.63 7.01
C VAL A 102 -7.63 15.04 7.26
N ALA A 103 -6.32 15.24 7.03
CA ALA A 103 -5.70 16.56 7.16
C ALA A 103 -6.37 17.61 6.26
N SER A 104 -6.77 17.24 5.04
CA SER A 104 -7.46 18.14 4.12
C SER A 104 -8.82 18.61 4.61
N ARG A 105 -9.56 17.75 5.30
CA ARG A 105 -10.84 18.13 5.91
C ARG A 105 -10.66 19.05 7.12
N MET A 106 -9.51 18.99 7.78
CA MET A 106 -9.24 19.77 9.00
C MET A 106 -8.63 21.14 8.71
N TYR A 107 -7.69 21.21 7.75
CA TYR A 107 -6.81 22.38 7.62
C TYR A 107 -6.82 23.05 6.25
N PHE A 108 -7.33 22.37 5.21
CA PHE A 108 -7.23 22.87 3.84
C PHE A 108 -8.60 23.23 3.26
N ASN A 109 -8.55 24.03 2.21
CA ASN A 109 -9.68 24.41 1.39
C ASN A 109 -10.09 23.28 0.42
N ASP A 110 -11.33 23.38 -0.08
CA ASP A 110 -11.92 22.48 -1.08
C ASP A 110 -11.11 22.55 -2.39
N GLY A 111 -10.11 21.68 -2.52
CA GLY A 111 -9.21 21.64 -3.66
C GLY A 111 -7.86 21.00 -3.36
N ALA A 112 -7.42 20.98 -2.10
CA ALA A 112 -6.16 20.35 -1.72
C ALA A 112 -6.15 18.81 -1.87
N TRP A 113 -7.32 18.20 -2.07
CA TRP A 113 -7.45 16.76 -2.28
C TRP A 113 -6.71 16.26 -3.54
N ILE A 114 -6.46 17.14 -4.51
CA ILE A 114 -5.72 16.78 -5.76
C ILE A 114 -4.28 16.34 -5.49
N TYR A 115 -3.70 16.68 -4.35
CA TYR A 115 -2.34 16.26 -3.98
C TYR A 115 -2.30 14.84 -3.42
N ILE A 116 -3.43 14.28 -2.99
CA ILE A 116 -3.51 12.94 -2.39
C ILE A 116 -2.94 11.87 -3.34
N PRO A 117 -3.39 11.76 -4.62
CA PRO A 117 -2.85 10.76 -5.53
C PRO A 117 -1.33 10.90 -5.74
N ILE A 118 -0.81 12.12 -5.75
CA ILE A 118 0.62 12.38 -5.92
C ILE A 118 1.40 11.77 -4.75
N PHE A 119 0.98 12.03 -3.50
CA PHE A 119 1.65 11.47 -2.33
C PHE A 119 1.55 9.94 -2.28
N MET A 120 0.41 9.37 -2.69
CA MET A 120 0.26 7.91 -2.78
C MET A 120 1.23 7.30 -3.80
N VAL A 121 1.37 7.91 -4.99
CA VAL A 121 2.31 7.45 -6.02
C VAL A 121 3.76 7.56 -5.54
N VAL A 122 4.11 8.65 -4.85
CA VAL A 122 5.44 8.82 -4.24
C VAL A 122 5.71 7.73 -3.20
N ALA A 123 4.77 7.48 -2.30
CA ALA A 123 4.88 6.43 -1.29
C ALA A 123 5.08 5.06 -1.93
N TRP A 124 4.29 4.73 -2.96
CA TRP A 124 4.37 3.46 -3.66
C TRP A 124 5.69 3.30 -4.42
N GLY A 125 6.08 4.32 -5.19
CA GLY A 125 7.30 4.30 -6.00
C GLY A 125 8.57 4.17 -5.13
N LEU A 126 8.65 4.93 -4.04
CA LEU A 126 9.79 4.87 -3.13
C LEU A 126 9.78 3.62 -2.24
N GLY A 127 8.60 3.12 -1.87
CA GLY A 127 8.47 1.81 -1.27
C GLY A 127 9.05 0.72 -2.17
N LYS A 128 8.70 0.73 -3.46
CA LYS A 128 9.25 -0.23 -4.43
C LYS A 128 10.77 -0.10 -4.60
N LEU A 129 11.32 1.12 -4.56
CA LEU A 129 12.76 1.36 -4.66
C LEU A 129 13.53 0.91 -3.41
N GLY A 130 12.98 1.15 -2.22
CA GLY A 130 13.59 0.74 -0.94
C GLY A 130 13.74 -0.78 -0.82
N GLY A 131 12.70 -1.53 -1.22
CA GLY A 131 12.70 -3.00 -1.14
C GLY A 131 13.51 -3.72 -2.23
N ARG A 132 14.06 -3.00 -3.22
CA ARG A 132 14.96 -3.59 -4.24
C ARG A 132 16.39 -3.75 -3.77
N GLY A 133 16.81 -3.01 -2.75
CA GLY A 133 18.18 -3.04 -2.22
C GLY A 133 18.46 -4.17 -1.22
N THR A 134 17.47 -4.99 -0.89
CA THR A 134 17.55 -6.08 0.09
C THR A 134 17.39 -7.47 -0.53
N ARG A 135 17.39 -7.57 -1.86
CA ARG A 135 17.37 -8.83 -2.60
C ARG A 135 18.78 -9.32 -2.93
#